data_AF-A0AAI8GM04-F1
#
_entry.id   AF-A0AAI8GM04-F1
#
_cell.length_a   1.000
_cell.length_b   1.000
_cell.length_c   1.000
_cell.angle_alpha   90.00
_cell.angle_beta   90.00
_cell.angle_gamma   90.00
#
_symmetry.space_group_name_H-M   'P 1'
#
loop_
_entity.id
_entity.type
_entity.pdbx_description
1 polymer ?
#
loop_
_entity_poly.entity_id
_entity_poly.type
_entity_poly.pdbx_seq_one_letter_code
_entity_poly.pdbx_strand_id
1 'polypeptide(L)'
;MEWLAILGESLVAQALIRSPVLYIVANAAHILSLAMLIGASVILDLRLLGRFKSLPLAESAELFSRIAAVALGCAVLTGSLLFSVRPVEYAGNTAFLIKLLLVGLGTANAVSVHLSRDWAEMIVAEEASLLLKLGAVFSLAIWLSAVLAGRWIGFL
;
A
#
# COMPACT_ATOMS: atom_id res chain seq x y z
N MET A 1 10.20 -3.48 -24.52
CA MET A 1 11.12 -3.64 -23.37
C MET A 1 12.24 -2.60 -23.38
N GLU A 2 12.67 -2.09 -24.54
CA GLU A 2 13.71 -1.02 -24.62
C GLU A 2 13.40 0.23 -23.78
N TRP A 3 12.14 0.66 -23.71
CA TRP A 3 11.76 1.82 -22.90
C TRP A 3 11.99 1.64 -21.39
N LEU A 4 11.94 0.40 -20.88
CA LEU A 4 12.29 0.09 -19.49
C LEU A 4 13.80 0.14 -19.26
N ALA A 5 14.60 -0.25 -20.26
CA ALA A 5 16.06 -0.16 -20.16
C ALA A 5 16.52 1.29 -20.00
N ILE A 6 15.86 2.23 -20.70
CA ILE A 6 16.11 3.68 -20.56
C ILE A 6 15.88 4.16 -19.12
N LEU A 7 14.90 3.61 -18.40
CA LEU A 7 14.69 3.95 -16.98
C LEU A 7 15.86 3.53 -16.10
N GLY A 8 16.50 2.38 -16.40
CA GLY A 8 17.68 1.89 -15.70
C GLY A 8 18.92 2.75 -15.94
N GLU A 9 18.96 3.49 -17.05
CA GLU A 9 20.04 4.42 -17.39
C GLU A 9 19.81 5.83 -16.84
N SER A 10 18.64 6.11 -16.25
CA SER A 10 18.30 7.42 -15.70
C SER A 10 19.27 7.87 -14.59
N LEU A 11 19.40 9.19 -14.41
CA LEU A 11 20.25 9.76 -13.35
C LEU A 11 19.87 9.25 -11.95
N VAL A 12 18.57 9.04 -11.72
CA VAL A 12 18.05 8.52 -10.45
C VAL A 12 18.49 7.07 -10.23
N ALA A 13 18.30 6.21 -11.24
CA ALA A 13 18.72 4.82 -11.18
C ALA A 13 20.24 4.71 -10.97
N GLN A 14 21.02 5.48 -11.72
CA GLN A 14 22.48 5.47 -11.61
C GLN A 14 22.98 5.99 -10.24
N ALA A 15 22.31 6.99 -9.65
CA ALA A 15 22.65 7.46 -8.31
C ALA A 15 22.42 6.36 -7.25
N LEU A 16 21.31 5.62 -7.34
CA LEU A 16 21.00 4.50 -6.46
C LEU A 16 21.95 3.30 -6.67
N ILE A 17 22.31 2.99 -7.92
CA ILE A 17 23.26 1.91 -8.25
C ILE A 17 24.65 2.22 -7.69
N ARG A 18 25.10 3.47 -7.83
CA ARG A 18 26.46 3.89 -7.41
C ARG A 18 26.58 4.13 -5.91
N SER A 19 25.48 4.40 -5.21
CA SER A 19 25.48 4.71 -3.78
C SER A 19 24.71 3.66 -2.98
N PRO A 20 25.41 2.68 -2.36
CA PRO A 20 24.78 1.67 -1.52
C PRO A 20 23.99 2.28 -0.36
N VAL A 21 24.47 3.40 0.21
CA VAL A 21 23.78 4.10 1.30
C VAL A 21 22.43 4.64 0.83
N LEU A 22 22.37 5.26 -0.35
CA LEU A 22 21.13 5.79 -0.90
C LEU A 22 20.13 4.66 -1.16
N TYR A 23 20.61 3.53 -1.70
CA TYR A 23 19.77 2.35 -1.93
C TYR A 23 19.24 1.76 -0.61
N ILE A 24 20.07 1.66 0.43
CA ILE A 24 19.66 1.20 1.77
C ILE A 24 18.60 2.12 2.35
N VAL A 25 18.80 3.44 2.28
CA VAL A 25 17.83 4.43 2.79
C VAL A 25 16.51 4.34 2.01
N ALA A 26 16.55 4.21 0.69
CA ALA A 26 15.34 4.03 -0.13
C ALA A 26 14.58 2.75 0.24
N ASN A 27 15.29 1.63 0.48
CA ASN A 27 14.70 0.39 0.96
C ASN A 27 14.08 0.53 2.35
N ALA A 28 14.80 1.12 3.30
CA ALA A 28 14.31 1.33 4.66
C ALA A 28 13.06 2.21 4.67
N ALA A 29 13.06 3.30 3.89
CA ALA A 29 11.91 4.18 3.71
C ALA A 29 10.72 3.44 3.07
N HIS A 30 10.96 2.57 2.09
CA HIS A 30 9.90 1.75 1.49
C HIS A 30 9.28 0.79 2.51
N ILE A 31 10.10 0.06 3.27
CA ILE A 31 9.64 -0.88 4.31
C ILE A 31 8.85 -0.14 5.39
N LEU A 32 9.33 1.01 5.85
CA LEU A 32 8.62 1.84 6.82
C LEU A 32 7.25 2.29 6.28
N SER A 33 7.22 2.73 5.02
CA SER A 33 5.96 3.14 4.36
C SER A 33 4.97 1.98 4.27
N LEU A 34 5.42 0.78 3.91
CA LEU A 34 4.58 -0.41 3.90
C LEU A 34 4.07 -0.75 5.31
N ALA A 35 4.93 -0.70 6.32
CA ALA A 35 4.55 -0.98 7.70
C ALA A 35 3.47 -0.01 8.20
N MET A 36 3.60 1.29 7.90
CA MET A 36 2.59 2.30 8.23
C MET A 36 1.29 2.08 7.47
N LEU A 37 1.36 1.83 6.15
CA LEU A 37 0.19 1.57 5.31
C LEU A 37 -0.62 0.38 5.83
N ILE A 38 0.05 -0.76 6.02
CA ILE A 38 -0.58 -2.00 6.44
C ILE A 38 -1.06 -1.88 7.88
N GLY A 39 -0.25 -1.31 8.77
CA GLY A 39 -0.63 -1.12 10.17
C GLY A 39 -1.88 -0.26 10.33
N ALA A 40 -1.92 0.90 9.66
CA ALA A 40 -3.08 1.78 9.68
C ALA A 40 -4.32 1.11 9.07
N SER A 41 -4.15 0.45 7.92
CA SER A 41 -5.26 -0.26 7.25
C SER A 41 -5.81 -1.38 8.14
N VAL A 42 -4.95 -2.21 8.75
CA VAL A 42 -5.38 -3.30 9.64
C VAL A 42 -6.15 -2.78 10.84
N ILE A 43 -5.67 -1.71 11.49
CA ILE A 43 -6.36 -1.13 12.65
C ILE A 43 -7.74 -0.60 12.24
N LEU A 44 -7.80 0.16 11.14
CA LEU A 44 -9.05 0.68 10.60
C LEU A 44 -10.03 -0.43 10.23
N ASP A 45 -9.58 -1.42 9.46
CA ASP A 45 -10.41 -2.53 8.99
C ASP A 45 -10.96 -3.34 10.17
N LEU A 46 -10.13 -3.65 11.17
CA LEU A 46 -10.58 -4.32 12.40
C LEU A 46 -11.59 -3.47 13.17
N ARG A 47 -11.41 -2.14 13.18
CA ARG A 47 -12.34 -1.22 13.82
C ARG A 47 -13.69 -1.15 13.10
N LEU A 48 -13.70 -1.17 11.77
CA LEU A 48 -14.91 -1.30 10.93
C LEU A 48 -15.63 -2.65 11.17
N LEU A 49 -14.88 -3.71 11.42
CA LEU A 49 -15.39 -5.04 11.79
C LEU A 49 -15.88 -5.14 13.25
N GLY A 50 -15.88 -4.03 13.99
CA GLY A 50 -16.42 -3.96 15.36
C GLY A 50 -15.46 -4.47 16.43
N ARG A 51 -14.16 -4.58 16.14
CA ARG A 51 -13.11 -4.72 17.16
C ARG A 51 -12.67 -3.35 17.66
N PHE A 52 -11.89 -3.30 18.73
CA PHE A 52 -11.39 -2.05 19.32
C PHE A 52 -12.48 -1.00 19.60
N LYS A 53 -13.66 -1.43 20.09
CA LYS A 53 -14.83 -0.56 20.33
C LYS A 53 -14.57 0.60 21.31
N SER A 54 -13.48 0.54 22.07
CA SER A 54 -13.03 1.64 22.94
C SER A 54 -12.50 2.85 22.17
N LEU A 55 -12.17 2.70 20.88
CA LEU A 55 -11.76 3.80 20.02
C LEU A 55 -12.99 4.38 19.29
N PRO A 56 -13.19 5.71 19.24
CA PRO A 56 -14.26 6.33 18.45
C PRO A 56 -14.11 5.95 16.97
N LEU A 57 -15.21 5.53 16.31
CA LEU A 57 -15.15 5.01 14.94
C LEU A 57 -14.76 6.12 13.97
N ALA A 58 -15.42 7.27 14.04
CA ALA A 58 -15.19 8.35 13.08
C ALA A 58 -13.76 8.90 13.17
N GLU A 59 -13.27 9.17 14.39
CA GLU A 59 -11.91 9.69 14.61
C GLU A 59 -10.85 8.68 14.17
N SER A 60 -11.06 7.39 14.48
CA SER A 60 -10.17 6.32 14.02
C SER A 60 -10.16 6.22 12.49
N ALA A 61 -11.35 6.28 11.89
CA ALA A 61 -11.52 6.23 10.44
C ALA A 61 -10.80 7.37 9.74
N GLU A 62 -10.95 8.60 10.22
CA GLU A 62 -10.26 9.76 9.67
C GLU A 62 -8.73 9.68 9.84
N LEU A 63 -8.25 9.35 11.04
CA LEU A 63 -6.82 9.34 11.32
C LEU A 63 -6.10 8.23 10.54
N PHE A 64 -6.59 6.99 10.65
CA PHE A 64 -5.91 5.85 10.03
C PHE A 64 -6.05 5.84 8.51
N SER A 65 -7.16 6.33 7.94
CA SER A 65 -7.26 6.51 6.49
C SER A 65 -6.24 7.52 5.94
N ARG A 66 -6.07 8.66 6.62
CA ARG A 66 -5.06 9.67 6.24
C ARG A 66 -3.64 9.12 6.34
N ILE A 67 -3.32 8.41 7.43
CA ILE A 67 -2.01 7.75 7.60
C ILE A 67 -1.77 6.74 6.48
N ALA A 68 -2.77 5.89 6.18
CA ALA A 68 -2.68 4.92 5.10
C ALA A 68 -2.47 5.59 3.73
N ALA A 69 -3.20 6.67 3.43
CA ALA A 69 -3.06 7.40 2.16
C ALA A 69 -1.67 8.03 2.00
N VAL A 70 -1.14 8.67 3.04
CA VAL A 70 0.22 9.24 3.03
C VAL A 70 1.26 8.13 2.88
N ALA A 71 1.12 7.04 3.66
CA ALA A 71 2.03 5.90 3.61
C ALA A 71 2.02 5.20 2.24
N LEU A 72 0.86 5.08 1.59
CA LEU A 72 0.74 4.59 0.21
C LEU A 72 1.49 5.50 -0.77
N GLY A 73 1.33 6.81 -0.67
CA GLY A 73 2.08 7.77 -1.48
C GLY A 73 3.59 7.61 -1.31
N CYS A 74 4.08 7.54 -0.07
CA CYS A 74 5.49 7.29 0.22
C CYS A 74 5.97 5.92 -0.31
N ALA A 75 5.15 4.87 -0.19
CA ALA A 75 5.47 3.53 -0.68
C ALA A 75 5.56 3.50 -2.22
N VAL A 76 4.68 4.20 -2.94
CA VAL A 76 4.73 4.32 -4.40
C VAL A 76 5.98 5.08 -4.84
N LEU A 77 6.30 6.20 -4.18
CA LEU A 77 7.49 6.99 -4.51
C LEU A 77 8.77 6.19 -4.30
N THR A 78 8.95 5.64 -3.10
CA THR A 78 10.13 4.81 -2.76
C THR A 78 10.19 3.52 -3.57
N GLY A 79 9.05 2.88 -3.85
CA GLY A 79 8.97 1.69 -4.70
C GLY A 79 9.37 1.98 -6.15
N SER A 80 9.00 3.15 -6.68
CA SER A 80 9.40 3.59 -8.02
C SER A 80 10.91 3.84 -8.11
N LEU A 81 11.51 4.41 -7.05
CA LEU A 81 12.97 4.54 -6.94
C LEU A 81 13.65 3.17 -6.98
N LEU A 82 13.17 2.21 -6.18
CA LEU A 82 13.74 0.86 -6.14
C LEU A 82 13.55 0.10 -7.46
N PHE A 83 12.39 0.25 -8.10
CA PHE A 83 12.11 -0.33 -9.41
C PHE A 83 13.07 0.19 -10.49
N SER A 84 13.40 1.49 -10.45
CA SER A 84 14.30 2.11 -11.43
C SER A 84 15.71 1.50 -11.48
N VAL A 85 16.14 0.81 -10.43
CA VAL A 85 17.47 0.18 -10.36
C VAL A 85 17.57 -1.03 -11.29
N ARG A 86 16.49 -1.82 -11.41
CA ARG A 86 16.43 -3.01 -12.30
C ARG A 86 15.04 -3.18 -12.94
N PRO A 87 14.60 -2.21 -13.75
CA PRO A 87 13.21 -2.12 -14.19
C PRO A 87 12.79 -3.31 -15.08
N VAL A 88 13.70 -3.82 -15.90
CA VAL A 88 13.43 -4.99 -16.77
C VAL A 88 13.27 -6.28 -15.95
N GLU A 89 14.13 -6.51 -14.95
CA GLU A 89 14.03 -7.67 -14.06
C GLU A 89 12.72 -7.65 -13.26
N TYR A 90 12.38 -6.51 -12.66
CA TYR A 90 11.13 -6.38 -11.92
C TYR A 90 9.89 -6.53 -12.82
N ALA A 91 9.90 -5.95 -14.03
CA ALA A 91 8.77 -6.07 -14.95
C ALA A 91 8.55 -7.51 -15.45
N GLY A 92 9.61 -8.33 -15.50
CA GLY A 92 9.52 -9.76 -15.81
C GLY A 92 9.14 -10.64 -14.62
N ASN A 93 9.16 -10.11 -13.40
CA ASN A 93 8.92 -10.87 -12.18
C ASN A 93 7.42 -11.00 -11.89
N THR A 94 6.91 -12.23 -11.92
CA THR A 94 5.47 -12.49 -11.72
C THR A 94 4.98 -12.05 -10.34
N ALA A 95 5.77 -12.23 -9.29
CA ALA A 95 5.39 -11.77 -7.95
C ALA A 95 5.32 -10.23 -7.84
N PHE A 96 6.20 -9.52 -8.56
CA PHE A 96 6.13 -8.07 -8.64
C PHE A 96 4.84 -7.60 -9.34
N LEU A 97 4.47 -8.23 -10.45
CA LEU A 97 3.23 -7.92 -11.18
C LEU A 97 1.99 -8.20 -10.32
N ILE A 98 1.96 -9.34 -9.61
CA ILE A 98 0.88 -9.66 -8.66
C ILE A 98 0.82 -8.61 -7.54
N LYS A 99 1.98 -8.21 -6.98
CA LYS A 99 2.03 -7.16 -5.96
C LYS A 99 1.44 -5.85 -6.48
N LEU A 100 1.79 -5.42 -7.69
CA LEU A 100 1.25 -4.20 -8.30
C LEU A 100 -0.27 -4.29 -8.51
N LEU A 101 -0.77 -5.44 -8.99
CA LEU A 101 -2.21 -5.67 -9.12
C LEU A 101 -2.92 -5.56 -7.77
N LEU A 102 -2.38 -6.21 -6.73
CA LEU A 102 -2.94 -6.17 -5.38
C LEU A 102 -2.94 -4.75 -4.80
N VAL A 103 -1.85 -3.99 -4.96
CA VAL A 103 -1.78 -2.58 -4.55
C VAL A 103 -2.83 -1.76 -5.29
N GLY A 104 -3.01 -1.98 -6.59
CA GLY A 104 -4.06 -1.34 -7.38
C GLY A 104 -5.46 -1.65 -6.87
N LEU A 105 -5.77 -2.93 -6.64
CA LEU A 105 -7.06 -3.37 -6.10
C LEU A 105 -7.32 -2.84 -4.69
N GLY A 106 -6.31 -2.84 -3.82
CA GLY A 106 -6.42 -2.32 -2.44
C GLY A 106 -6.67 -0.81 -2.44
N THR A 107 -5.99 -0.08 -3.31
CA THR A 107 -6.20 1.37 -3.49
C THR A 107 -7.60 1.65 -4.05
N ALA A 108 -8.03 0.90 -5.06
CA ALA A 108 -9.36 1.04 -5.64
C ALA A 108 -10.47 0.74 -4.62
N ASN A 109 -10.30 -0.30 -3.80
CA ASN A 109 -11.20 -0.61 -2.69
C ASN A 109 -11.27 0.55 -1.68
N ALA A 110 -10.12 1.06 -1.24
CA ALA A 110 -10.07 2.17 -0.30
C ALA A 110 -10.77 3.42 -0.86
N VAL A 111 -10.48 3.81 -2.10
CA VAL A 111 -11.14 4.95 -2.76
C VAL A 111 -12.64 4.72 -2.88
N SER A 112 -13.07 3.53 -3.29
CA SER A 112 -14.50 3.20 -3.44
C SER A 112 -15.24 3.27 -2.10
N VAL A 113 -14.61 2.81 -1.02
CA VAL A 113 -15.15 2.91 0.34
C VAL A 113 -15.27 4.39 0.75
N HIS A 114 -14.23 5.21 0.57
CA HIS A 114 -14.25 6.61 0.99
C HIS A 114 -15.24 7.47 0.18
N LEU A 115 -15.52 7.09 -1.07
CA LEU A 115 -16.53 7.75 -1.91
C LEU A 115 -17.95 7.23 -1.69
N SER A 116 -18.12 6.16 -0.91
CA SER A 116 -19.43 5.56 -0.66
C SER A 116 -20.29 6.41 0.29
N ARG A 117 -21.61 6.32 0.13
CA ARG A 117 -22.56 6.92 1.09
C ARG A 117 -22.43 6.30 2.46
N ASP A 118 -22.19 4.98 2.51
CA ASP A 118 -22.00 4.24 3.76
C ASP A 118 -20.88 4.84 4.62
N TRP A 119 -19.78 5.28 4.00
CA TRP A 119 -18.69 5.94 4.72
C TRP A 119 -19.14 7.26 5.35
N ALA A 120 -19.83 8.12 4.59
CA ALA A 120 -20.34 9.39 5.11
C ALA A 120 -21.37 9.18 6.24
N GLU A 121 -22.26 8.20 6.10
CA GLU A 121 -23.24 7.86 7.13
C GLU A 121 -22.59 7.28 8.39
N MET A 122 -21.58 6.42 8.23
CA MET A 122 -20.83 5.85 9.35
C MET A 122 -20.14 6.92 10.20
N ILE A 123 -19.62 7.99 9.59
CA ILE A 123 -19.01 9.11 10.34
C ILE A 123 -20.01 9.77 11.30
N VAL A 124 -21.30 9.81 10.94
CA VAL A 124 -22.35 10.42 11.76
C VAL A 124 -22.98 9.42 12.73
N ALA A 125 -23.25 8.20 12.24
CA ALA A 125 -23.95 7.16 12.99
C ALA A 125 -23.04 6.37 13.95
N GLU A 126 -21.71 6.52 13.84
CA GLU A 126 -20.72 5.76 14.62
C GLU A 126 -20.86 4.23 14.47
N GLU A 127 -21.47 3.78 13.38
CA GLU A 127 -21.73 2.38 13.08
C GLU A 127 -21.38 2.03 11.63
N ALA A 128 -20.62 0.95 11.45
CA ALA A 128 -20.23 0.47 10.13
C ALA A 128 -21.30 -0.44 9.51
N SER A 129 -21.72 -0.11 8.29
CA SER A 129 -22.65 -0.92 7.49
C SER A 129 -22.01 -2.25 7.06
N LEU A 130 -22.84 -3.19 6.57
CA LEU A 130 -22.35 -4.47 6.06
C LEU A 130 -21.39 -4.28 4.87
N LEU A 131 -21.65 -3.30 4.00
CA LEU A 131 -20.80 -3.00 2.85
C LEU A 131 -19.39 -2.55 3.29
N LEU A 132 -19.30 -1.67 4.31
CA LEU A 132 -18.02 -1.26 4.87
C LEU A 132 -17.26 -2.43 5.51
N LYS A 133 -17.97 -3.32 6.21
CA LYS A 133 -17.39 -4.54 6.80
C LYS A 133 -16.83 -5.47 5.72
N LEU A 134 -17.55 -5.66 4.62
CA LEU A 134 -17.07 -6.46 3.49
C LEU A 134 -15.83 -5.82 2.83
N GLY A 135 -15.85 -4.49 2.64
CA GLY A 135 -14.70 -3.73 2.14
C GLY A 135 -13.46 -3.87 3.05
N ALA A 136 -13.66 -3.90 4.37
CA ALA A 136 -12.60 -4.12 5.35
C ALA A 136 -12.00 -5.54 5.28
N VAL A 137 -12.84 -6.58 5.16
CA VAL A 137 -12.35 -7.97 4.96
C VAL A 137 -11.54 -8.09 3.68
N PHE A 138 -12.04 -7.50 2.59
CA PHE A 138 -11.36 -7.51 1.30
C PHE A 138 -10.03 -6.76 1.34
N SER A 139 -10.01 -5.60 1.99
CA SER A 139 -8.79 -4.81 2.25
C SER A 139 -7.74 -5.62 3.00
N LEU A 140 -8.10 -6.26 4.12
CA LEU A 140 -7.20 -7.12 4.90
C LEU A 140 -6.61 -8.25 4.05
N ALA A 141 -7.44 -8.94 3.28
CA ALA A 141 -6.99 -10.04 2.42
C ALA A 141 -6.00 -9.54 1.35
N ILE A 142 -6.29 -8.39 0.72
CA ILE A 142 -5.41 -7.79 -0.30
C ILE A 142 -4.07 -7.39 0.30
N TRP A 143 -4.06 -6.63 1.40
CA TRP A 143 -2.81 -6.09 1.94
C TRP A 143 -1.90 -7.19 2.47
N LEU A 144 -2.46 -8.20 3.14
CA LEU A 144 -1.69 -9.38 3.56
C LEU A 144 -1.12 -10.13 2.34
N SER A 145 -1.91 -10.31 1.28
CA SER A 145 -1.45 -10.93 0.03
C SER A 145 -0.34 -10.10 -0.64
N ALA A 146 -0.43 -8.77 -0.61
CA ALA A 146 0.57 -7.88 -1.20
C ALA A 146 1.93 -7.97 -0.46
N VAL A 147 1.90 -8.16 0.86
CA VAL A 147 3.12 -8.42 1.66
C VAL A 147 3.76 -9.74 1.25
N LEU A 148 2.95 -10.81 1.15
CA LEU A 148 3.44 -12.12 0.74
C LEU A 148 4.03 -12.08 -0.68
N ALA A 149 3.33 -11.46 -1.63
CA ALA A 149 3.82 -11.24 -2.98
C ALA A 149 5.15 -10.46 -2.97
N GLY A 150 5.26 -9.41 -2.15
CA GLY A 150 6.48 -8.65 -1.98
C GLY A 150 7.67 -9.48 -1.50
N ARG A 151 7.45 -10.43 -0.59
CA ARG A 151 8.52 -11.33 -0.13
C ARG A 151 8.94 -12.33 -1.21
N TRP A 152 7.99 -12.73 -2.07
CA TRP A 152 8.20 -13.67 -3.17
C TRP A 152 9.00 -13.11 -4.34
N ILE A 153 9.12 -11.78 -4.48
CA ILE A 153 9.96 -11.13 -5.50
C ILE A 153 11.40 -11.63 -5.44
N GLY A 154 11.94 -11.89 -4.25
CA GLY A 154 13.32 -12.39 -4.10
C GLY A 154 13.51 -13.88 -4.41
N PHE A 155 12.45 -14.59 -4.75
CA PHE A 155 12.47 -16.05 -4.99
C PHE A 155 12.00 -16.45 -6.40
N LEU A 156 11.35 -15.55 -7.15
CA LEU A 156 10.91 -15.74 -8.54
C LEU A 156 11.71 -14.90 -9.51
#